data_AF-C3N6R6-F1
#
_entry.id   AF-C3N6R6-F1
#
_cell.length_a   1.000
_cell.length_b   1.000
_cell.length_c   1.000
_cell.angle_alpha   90.00
_cell.angle_beta   90.00
_cell.angle_gamma   90.00
#
_symmetry.space_group_name_H-M   'P 1'
#
loop_
_entity.id
_entity.type
_entity.pdbx_description
1 polymer ?
#
loop_
_entity_poly.entity_id
_entity_poly.type
_entity_poly.pdbx_seq_one_letter_code
_entity_poly.pdbx_strand_id
1 'polypeptide(L)'
;MSLVQLVEKVAKKYNIKVNSLPNGVIILVKNGVGFVQIAAVRDVYYVRYLTKNEAYIVHKLNEKIIELILEEKLDETKALKIPDV
;
A
#
# COMPACT_ATOMS: atom_id res chain seq x y z
N MET A 1 -9.69 3.30 14.05
CA MET A 1 -8.51 2.44 13.78
C MET A 1 -7.57 3.24 12.89
N SER A 2 -6.28 3.30 13.22
CA SER A 2 -5.32 4.06 12.40
C SER A 2 -5.03 3.33 11.08
N LEU A 3 -4.50 4.06 10.08
CA LEU A 3 -4.06 3.49 8.82
C LEU A 3 -3.06 2.33 9.03
N VAL A 4 -2.07 2.55 9.90
CA VAL A 4 -1.03 1.56 10.21
C VAL A 4 -1.66 0.29 10.78
N GLN A 5 -2.58 0.42 11.76
CA GLN A 5 -3.29 -0.72 12.34
C GLN A 5 -4.09 -1.50 11.29
N LEU A 6 -4.71 -0.79 10.34
CA LEU A 6 -5.46 -1.42 9.24
C LEU A 6 -4.56 -2.21 8.31
N VAL A 7 -3.42 -1.62 7.92
CA VAL A 7 -2.44 -2.29 7.07
C VAL A 7 -1.80 -3.49 7.80
N GLU A 8 -1.42 -3.34 9.07
CA GLU A 8 -0.87 -4.43 9.90
C GLU A 8 -1.84 -5.60 10.04
N LYS A 9 -3.13 -5.33 10.29
CA LYS A 9 -4.15 -6.36 10.42
C LYS A 9 -4.22 -7.26 9.18
N VAL A 10 -4.21 -6.65 8.00
CA VAL A 10 -4.30 -7.39 6.73
C VAL A 10 -2.96 -8.05 6.39
N ALA A 11 -1.84 -7.32 6.52
CA ALA A 11 -0.50 -7.82 6.23
C ALA A 11 -0.13 -9.08 7.03
N LYS A 12 -0.61 -9.18 8.28
CA LYS A 12 -0.43 -10.37 9.13
C LYS A 12 -1.01 -11.64 8.51
N LYS A 13 -2.12 -11.56 7.76
CA LYS A 13 -2.73 -12.71 7.06
C LYS A 13 -1.81 -13.28 5.97
N TYR A 14 -0.95 -12.44 5.40
CA TYR A 14 -0.07 -12.76 4.26
C TYR A 14 1.40 -12.96 4.68
N ASN A 15 1.70 -12.99 5.98
CA ASN A 15 3.07 -13.03 6.52
C ASN A 15 3.96 -11.88 5.98
N ILE A 16 3.37 -10.69 5.83
CA ILE A 16 4.06 -9.48 5.36
C ILE A 16 4.39 -8.61 6.56
N LYS A 17 5.64 -8.14 6.62
CA LYS A 17 6.09 -7.20 7.64
C LYS A 17 5.73 -5.77 7.24
N VAL A 18 5.23 -4.99 8.19
CA VAL A 18 4.89 -3.58 8.01
C VAL A 18 5.93 -2.74 8.75
N ASN A 19 6.60 -1.84 8.03
CA ASN A 19 7.51 -0.86 8.60
C ASN A 19 6.88 0.53 8.45
N SER A 20 6.55 1.19 9.56
CA SER A 20 6.12 2.59 9.55
C SER A 20 7.31 3.50 9.80
N LEU A 21 7.54 4.45 8.89
CA LEU A 21 8.60 5.43 8.98
C LEU A 21 8.14 6.68 9.75
N PRO A 22 9.06 7.46 10.36
CA PRO A 22 8.71 8.66 11.14
C PRO A 22 7.94 9.74 10.34
N ASN A 23 8.09 9.76 9.01
CA ASN A 23 7.37 10.67 8.11
C ASN A 23 5.97 10.18 7.71
N GLY A 24 5.47 9.10 8.33
CA GLY A 24 4.14 8.55 8.06
C GLY A 24 4.05 7.63 6.84
N VAL A 25 5.17 7.37 6.16
CA VAL A 25 5.23 6.39 5.05
C VAL A 25 5.23 4.97 5.62
N ILE A 26 4.47 4.08 4.99
CA ILE A 26 4.40 2.67 5.32
C ILE A 26 5.09 1.88 4.21
N ILE A 27 6.05 1.03 4.59
CA ILE A 27 6.74 0.11 3.68
C ILE A 27 6.32 -1.32 4.02
N LEU A 28 5.86 -2.04 3.02
CA LEU A 28 5.52 -3.46 3.12
C LEU A 28 6.70 -4.30 2.65
N VAL A 29 7.12 -5.21 3.51
CA VAL A 29 8.31 -6.04 3.31
C VAL A 29 7.90 -7.51 3.26
N LYS A 30 8.26 -8.17 2.17
CA LYS A 30 8.06 -9.60 1.95
C LYS A 30 9.42 -10.23 1.63
N ASN A 31 9.78 -11.30 2.33
CA ASN A 31 11.07 -11.99 2.15
C ASN A 31 12.31 -11.07 2.24
N GLY A 32 12.27 -10.07 3.13
CA GLY A 32 13.37 -9.10 3.30
C GLY A 32 13.41 -7.97 2.26
N VAL A 33 12.52 -7.96 1.27
CA VAL A 33 12.46 -6.94 0.21
C VAL A 33 11.22 -6.07 0.39
N GLY A 34 11.41 -4.74 0.40
CA GLY A 34 10.31 -3.79 0.34
C GLY A 34 9.67 -3.81 -1.05
N PHE A 35 8.37 -4.08 -1.14
CA PHE A 35 7.68 -4.21 -2.43
C PHE A 35 6.53 -3.22 -2.62
N VAL A 36 5.96 -2.69 -1.54
CA VAL A 36 4.97 -1.61 -1.59
C VAL A 36 5.35 -0.48 -0.66
N GLN A 37 5.18 0.75 -1.14
CA GLN A 37 5.19 1.96 -0.35
C GLN A 37 3.80 2.59 -0.35
N ILE A 38 3.28 2.92 0.83
CA ILE A 38 2.01 3.62 1.02
C ILE A 38 2.30 4.94 1.75
N ALA A 39 1.84 6.06 1.18
CA ALA A 39 1.92 7.37 1.82
C ALA A 39 0.53 8.01 1.84
N ALA A 40 0.10 8.53 2.99
CA ALA A 40 -1.10 9.33 3.08
C ALA A 40 -0.76 10.79 2.74
N VAL A 41 -1.46 11.37 1.77
CA VAL A 41 -1.32 12.77 1.37
C VAL A 41 -2.70 13.40 1.41
N ARG A 42 -2.95 14.26 2.41
CA ARG A 42 -4.30 14.80 2.72
C ARG A 42 -5.30 13.65 2.89
N ASP A 43 -6.31 13.59 2.02
CA ASP A 43 -7.41 12.61 2.08
C ASP A 43 -7.23 11.43 1.11
N VAL A 44 -6.07 11.33 0.44
CA VAL A 44 -5.77 10.25 -0.50
C VAL A 44 -4.52 9.47 -0.09
N TYR A 45 -4.41 8.26 -0.62
CA TYR A 45 -3.30 7.36 -0.37
C TYR A 45 -2.55 7.10 -1.67
N TYR A 46 -1.28 7.48 -1.67
CA TYR A 46 -0.34 7.15 -2.74
C TYR A 46 0.22 5.75 -2.47
N VAL A 47 0.09 4.86 -3.45
CA VAL A 47 0.59 3.49 -3.39
C VAL A 47 1.58 3.28 -4.53
N ARG A 48 2.82 2.92 -4.22
CA ARG A 48 3.85 2.60 -5.21
C ARG A 48 4.32 1.16 -5.05
N TYR A 49 4.30 0.43 -6.16
CA TYR A 49 4.91 -0.89 -6.29
C TYR A 49 6.39 -0.71 -6.66
N LEU A 50 7.27 -1.03 -5.71
CA LEU A 50 8.71 -0.85 -5.85
C LEU A 50 9.33 -1.86 -6.83
N THR A 51 8.66 -2.99 -7.06
CA THR A 51 9.09 -4.08 -7.94
C THR A 51 8.60 -3.95 -9.39
N LYS A 52 7.53 -3.19 -9.62
CA LYS A 52 6.84 -3.10 -10.93
C LYS A 52 6.93 -1.70 -11.57
N ASN A 53 7.52 -0.74 -10.86
CA ASN A 53 7.53 0.67 -11.26
C ASN A 53 6.14 1.18 -11.65
N GLU A 54 5.16 0.92 -10.76
CA GLU A 54 3.79 1.39 -10.93
C GLU A 54 3.36 2.16 -9.69
N ALA A 55 2.58 3.22 -9.90
CA ALA A 55 2.04 4.01 -8.82
C ALA A 55 0.56 4.33 -9.03
N TYR A 56 -0.16 4.43 -7.93
CA TYR A 56 -1.61 4.59 -7.90
C TYR A 56 -2.03 5.59 -6.82
N ILE A 57 -3.12 6.32 -7.09
CA ILE A 57 -3.84 7.13 -6.11
C ILE A 57 -5.12 6.40 -5.71
N VAL A 58 -5.26 6.15 -4.41
CA VAL A 58 -6.40 5.47 -3.80
C VAL A 58 -7.14 6.46 -2.89
N HIS A 59 -8.43 6.66 -3.12
CA HIS A 59 -9.25 7.62 -2.36
C HIS A 59 -9.82 7.06 -1.06
N LYS A 60 -9.86 5.73 -0.92
CA LYS A 60 -10.38 5.07 0.27
C LYS A 60 -9.66 3.76 0.50
N LEU A 61 -9.05 3.62 1.67
CA LEU A 61 -8.50 2.35 2.14
C LEU A 61 -9.51 1.64 3.04
N ASN A 62 -9.75 0.37 2.71
CA ASN A 62 -10.44 -0.60 3.53
C ASN A 62 -9.67 -1.93 3.43
N GLU A 63 -10.08 -2.95 4.18
CA GLU A 63 -9.38 -4.24 4.17
C GLU A 63 -9.27 -4.83 2.76
N LYS A 64 -10.35 -4.79 1.97
CA LYS A 64 -10.36 -5.30 0.59
C LYS A 64 -9.35 -4.59 -0.32
N ILE A 65 -9.28 -3.26 -0.25
CA ILE A 65 -8.32 -2.51 -1.06
C ILE A 65 -6.89 -2.81 -0.61
N ILE A 66 -6.65 -2.97 0.69
CA ILE A 66 -5.32 -3.36 1.17
C ILE A 66 -4.97 -4.77 0.70
N GLU A 67 -5.90 -5.73 0.75
CA GLU A 67 -5.69 -7.07 0.18
C GLU A 67 -5.28 -6.99 -1.30
N LEU A 68 -5.97 -6.16 -2.09
CA LEU A 68 -5.60 -5.92 -3.49
C LEU A 68 -4.24 -5.22 -3.66
N ILE A 69 -3.85 -4.35 -2.72
CA ILE A 69 -2.48 -3.79 -2.68
C ILE A 69 -1.45 -4.87 -2.42
N LEU A 70 -1.69 -5.78 -1.47
CA LEU A 70 -0.76 -6.87 -1.14
C LEU A 70 -0.61 -7.87 -2.29
N GLU A 71 -1.69 -8.07 -3.06
CA GLU A 71 -1.74 -8.95 -4.23
C GLU A 71 -1.28 -8.26 -5.53
N GLU A 72 -0.92 -6.98 -5.48
CA GLU A 72 -0.51 -6.18 -6.64
C GLU A 72 -1.59 -6.10 -7.75
N LYS A 73 -2.87 -6.02 -7.36
CA LYS A 73 -4.06 -5.98 -8.24
C LYS A 73 -4.85 -4.67 -8.14
N LEU A 74 -4.14 -3.55 -7.93
CA LEU A 74 -4.82 -2.25 -7.81
C LEU A 74 -5.41 -1.75 -9.12
N ASP A 75 -4.89 -2.21 -10.26
CA ASP A 75 -5.40 -1.99 -11.61
C ASP A 75 -6.83 -2.55 -11.80
N GLU A 76 -7.23 -3.55 -11.04
CA GLU A 76 -8.61 -4.09 -11.03
C GLU A 76 -9.61 -3.18 -10.27
N THR A 77 -9.16 -2.04 -9.75
CA THR A 77 -9.97 -1.13 -8.93
C THR A 77 -10.21 0.22 -9.61
N LYS A 78 -10.93 1.11 -8.92
CA LYS A 78 -11.08 2.53 -9.32
C LYS A 78 -9.87 3.39 -8.93
N ALA A 79 -8.74 2.79 -8.57
CA ALA A 79 -7.51 3.54 -8.29
C ALA A 79 -7.02 4.25 -9.55
N LEU A 80 -6.53 5.48 -9.39
CA LEU A 80 -5.98 6.25 -10.51
C LEU A 80 -4.53 5.86 -10.70
N LYS A 81 -4.19 5.21 -11.82
CA LYS A 81 -2.80 4.92 -12.19
C LYS A 81 -2.09 6.22 -12.54
N ILE A 82 -0.86 6.39 -12.06
CA ILE A 82 -0.02 7.55 -12.34
C ILE A 82 0.88 7.17 -13.52
N PRO A 83 0.74 7.81 -14.69
CA PRO A 83 1.35 7.36 -15.94
C PRO A 83 2.87 7.58 -16.04
N ASP A 84 3.41 8.52 -15.28
CA ASP A 84 4.80 9.02 -15.44
C ASP A 84 5.78 8.53 -14.35
N VAL A 85 5.45 7.46 -13.63
CA VAL A 85 6.26 6.92 -12.52
C VAL A 85 6.84 5.58 -12.89
#